data_AF-S3BR65-F1
#
_entry.id   AF-S3BR65-F1
#
_cell.length_a   1.000
_cell.length_b   1.000
_cell.length_c   1.000
_cell.angle_alpha   90.00
_cell.angle_beta   90.00
_cell.angle_gamma   90.00
#
_symmetry.space_group_name_H-M   'P 1'
#
loop_
_entity.id
_entity.type
_entity.pdbx_description
1 polymer ?
#
loop_
_entity_poly.entity_id
_entity_poly.type
_entity_poly.pdbx_seq_one_letter_code
_entity_poly.pdbx_strand_id
1 'polypeptide(L)'
;MIHDVALDYYGRRMATCSSDRKIKIFEIEGETQRLLETLKGHEAAVWSISWAHPKYGSILASSSYDGKIFIWREQAGVWQRLFDFALHKASVNLVSWAPHEAGCLLACASSDGSVSVLEFKDNNWENKIFPAHGLGVNSVSWAPATSAGSLISSNPSPSSSGNRRFVTGGSDNVLRIWTWDPATNTYVPEGSEQQATLVGHTDWVRDVAWSPTVLQKSYIASASQDKTVRIWTADSQAPAANGGWTSKVLDFPTAVWRVNWSLSGNVLAVSTSDNKITMWKENLKGEWECVNTMGV
;
A
#
# COMPACT_ATOMS: atom_id res chain seq x y z
N MET A 1 9.64 -18.21 8.30
CA MET A 1 10.10 -16.80 8.24
C MET A 1 8.85 -15.94 8.28
N ILE A 2 8.85 -14.84 9.04
CA ILE A 2 7.74 -13.89 9.06
C ILE A 2 7.95 -12.93 7.89
N HIS A 3 6.89 -12.68 7.11
CA HIS A 3 6.97 -11.83 5.92
C HIS A 3 6.36 -10.45 6.14
N ASP A 4 5.31 -10.35 6.96
CA ASP A 4 4.64 -9.09 7.24
C ASP A 4 4.03 -9.11 8.64
N VAL A 5 3.91 -7.92 9.22
CA VAL A 5 3.34 -7.66 10.54
C VAL A 5 2.54 -6.37 10.46
N ALA A 6 1.27 -6.44 10.87
CA ALA A 6 0.39 -5.29 10.84
C ALA A 6 -0.32 -5.13 12.19
N LEU A 7 -0.27 -3.92 12.75
CA LEU A 7 -1.08 -3.53 13.89
C LEU A 7 -2.47 -3.11 13.44
N ASP A 8 -3.46 -3.36 14.29
CA ASP A 8 -4.80 -2.81 14.11
C ASP A 8 -4.81 -1.29 14.34
N TYR A 9 -5.93 -0.65 13.99
CA TYR A 9 -6.09 0.80 14.11
C TYR A 9 -5.84 1.34 15.53
N TYR A 10 -6.08 0.53 16.56
CA TYR A 10 -5.95 0.91 17.96
C TYR A 10 -4.59 0.53 18.57
N GLY A 11 -3.73 -0.18 17.83
CA GLY A 11 -2.45 -0.70 18.32
C GLY A 11 -2.59 -1.76 19.43
N ARG A 12 -3.76 -2.39 19.57
CA ARG A 12 -4.05 -3.41 20.58
C ARG A 12 -3.98 -4.83 20.03
N ARG A 13 -4.09 -4.98 18.71
CA ARG A 13 -4.00 -6.27 18.04
C ARG A 13 -2.91 -6.23 16.99
N MET A 14 -2.18 -7.33 16.87
CA MET A 14 -1.15 -7.51 15.87
C MET A 14 -1.43 -8.78 15.10
N ALA A 15 -1.49 -8.67 13.78
CA ALA A 15 -1.46 -9.81 12.90
C ALA A 15 -0.02 -10.02 12.41
N THR A 16 0.38 -11.28 12.28
CA THR A 16 1.65 -11.68 11.68
C THR A 16 1.38 -12.74 10.62
N CYS A 17 2.12 -12.69 9.52
CA CYS A 17 2.01 -13.69 8.46
C CYS A 17 3.38 -14.30 8.15
N SER A 18 3.40 -15.59 7.80
CA SER A 18 4.63 -16.35 7.69
C SER A 18 4.60 -17.39 6.57
N SER A 19 5.79 -17.85 6.19
CA SER A 19 5.97 -18.95 5.21
C SER A 19 5.38 -20.29 5.68
N ASP A 20 5.04 -20.41 6.97
CA ASP A 20 4.32 -21.58 7.53
C ASP A 20 2.84 -21.65 7.12
N ARG A 21 2.38 -20.71 6.27
CA ARG A 21 1.03 -20.63 5.69
C ARG A 21 -0.05 -20.24 6.70
N LYS A 22 0.37 -19.69 7.83
CA LYS A 22 -0.51 -19.30 8.92
C LYS A 22 -0.45 -17.80 9.13
N ILE A 23 -1.56 -17.28 9.60
CA ILE A 23 -1.65 -15.92 10.13
C ILE A 23 -1.95 -16.06 11.61
N LYS A 24 -1.13 -15.43 12.45
CA LYS A 24 -1.33 -15.43 13.90
C LYS A 24 -1.77 -14.05 14.33
N ILE A 25 -2.80 -14.02 15.16
CA ILE A 25 -3.35 -12.79 15.74
C ILE A 25 -2.98 -12.76 17.21
N PHE A 26 -2.34 -11.68 17.62
CA PHE A 26 -1.92 -11.42 18.97
C PHE A 26 -2.68 -10.22 19.53
N GLU A 27 -2.95 -10.27 20.82
CA GLU A 27 -3.31 -9.11 21.62
C GLU A 27 -2.05 -8.54 22.25
N ILE A 28 -1.93 -7.21 22.22
CA ILE A 28 -0.81 -6.47 22.77
C ILE A 28 -1.34 -5.63 23.93
N GLU A 29 -0.80 -5.91 25.12
CA GLU A 29 -1.00 -5.11 26.31
C GLU A 29 0.38 -4.69 26.86
N GLY A 30 0.80 -3.47 26.51
CA GLY A 30 2.13 -2.96 26.83
C GLY A 30 3.23 -3.81 26.18
N GLU A 31 4.07 -4.43 27.01
CA GLU A 31 5.15 -5.32 26.56
C GLU A 31 4.71 -6.79 26.41
N THR A 32 3.50 -7.12 26.87
CA THR A 32 2.99 -8.50 26.81
C THR A 32 2.27 -8.76 25.50
N GLN A 33 2.54 -9.94 24.92
CA GLN A 33 1.92 -10.40 23.69
C GLN A 33 1.22 -11.74 23.96
N ARG A 34 -0.09 -11.77 23.78
CA ARG A 34 -0.90 -12.98 23.94
C ARG A 34 -1.40 -13.45 22.60
N LEU A 35 -1.11 -14.69 22.23
CA LEU A 35 -1.69 -15.30 21.03
C LEU A 35 -3.20 -15.50 21.25
N LEU A 36 -4.02 -14.84 20.43
CA LEU A 36 -5.46 -15.01 20.42
C LEU A 36 -5.86 -16.17 19.52
N GLU A 37 -5.46 -16.11 18.25
CA GLU A 37 -5.92 -17.04 17.24
C GLU A 37 -4.87 -17.35 16.17
N THR A 38 -5.02 -18.51 15.53
CA THR A 38 -4.20 -18.91 14.39
C THR A 38 -5.08 -19.27 13.20
N LEU A 39 -5.12 -18.38 12.22
CA LEU A 39 -5.87 -18.56 10.98
C LEU A 39 -5.08 -19.46 10.04
N LYS A 40 -5.75 -20.49 9.52
CA LYS A 40 -5.21 -21.47 8.59
C LYS A 40 -6.14 -21.56 7.39
N GLY A 41 -5.56 -21.67 6.20
CA GLY A 41 -6.34 -21.85 4.98
C GLY A 41 -5.52 -21.68 3.70
N HIS A 42 -4.43 -20.89 3.75
CA HIS A 42 -3.56 -20.71 2.59
C HIS A 42 -2.77 -21.99 2.29
N GLU A 43 -2.55 -22.24 1.01
CA GLU A 43 -1.84 -23.43 0.53
C GLU A 43 -0.33 -23.20 0.46
N ALA A 44 0.08 -21.93 0.42
CA ALA A 44 1.47 -21.47 0.33
C ALA A 44 1.77 -20.30 1.28
N ALA A 45 2.98 -19.75 1.19
CA ALA A 45 3.46 -18.68 2.06
C ALA A 45 2.58 -17.43 1.97
N VAL A 46 2.23 -16.85 3.12
CA VAL A 46 1.47 -15.60 3.19
C VAL A 46 2.46 -14.44 3.14
N TRP A 47 2.26 -13.51 2.20
CA TRP A 47 3.20 -12.42 1.92
C TRP A 47 2.86 -11.13 2.63
N SER A 48 1.57 -10.76 2.66
CA SER A 48 1.14 -9.49 3.22
C SER A 48 -0.21 -9.62 3.90
N ILE A 49 -0.41 -8.77 4.89
CA ILE A 49 -1.62 -8.67 5.67
C ILE A 49 -2.00 -7.20 5.85
N SER A 50 -3.30 -6.90 5.83
CA SER A 50 -3.78 -5.54 5.96
C SER A 50 -5.07 -5.49 6.76
N TRP A 51 -5.12 -4.64 7.79
CA TRP A 51 -6.31 -4.42 8.62
C TRP A 51 -7.26 -3.42 7.95
N ALA A 52 -8.55 -3.74 7.94
CA ALA A 52 -9.56 -2.79 7.48
C ALA A 52 -9.83 -1.72 8.54
N HIS A 53 -10.42 -0.60 8.11
CA HIS A 53 -10.85 0.44 9.03
C HIS A 53 -11.94 -0.08 10.00
N PRO A 54 -11.88 0.24 11.31
CA PRO A 54 -12.82 -0.28 12.32
C PRO A 54 -14.30 -0.02 12.04
N LYS A 55 -14.62 0.99 11.23
CA LYS A 55 -15.99 1.29 10.75
C LYS A 55 -16.67 0.09 10.07
N TYR A 56 -15.90 -0.80 9.45
CA TYR A 56 -16.41 -2.00 8.78
C TYR A 56 -16.40 -3.25 9.69
N GLY A 57 -15.96 -3.09 10.94
CA GLY A 57 -15.71 -4.19 11.88
C GLY A 57 -14.26 -4.66 11.86
N SER A 58 -13.96 -5.68 12.66
CA SER A 58 -12.63 -6.28 12.69
C SER A 58 -12.46 -7.23 11.50
N ILE A 59 -11.87 -6.69 10.42
CA ILE A 59 -11.62 -7.40 9.17
C ILE A 59 -10.12 -7.35 8.87
N LEU A 60 -9.59 -8.47 8.41
CA LEU A 60 -8.19 -8.63 7.99
C LEU A 60 -8.16 -9.21 6.58
N ALA A 61 -7.39 -8.60 5.68
CA ALA A 61 -7.06 -9.16 4.38
C ALA A 61 -5.69 -9.85 4.44
N SER A 62 -5.54 -10.96 3.74
CA SER A 62 -4.26 -11.65 3.57
C SER A 62 -4.03 -12.06 2.13
N SER A 63 -2.79 -11.90 1.66
CA SER A 63 -2.34 -12.36 0.35
C SER A 63 -1.28 -13.45 0.45
N SER A 64 -1.27 -14.36 -0.51
CA SER A 64 -0.41 -15.53 -0.49
C SER A 64 0.20 -15.83 -1.86
N TYR A 65 1.28 -16.61 -1.82
CA TYR A 65 1.94 -17.16 -2.99
C TYR A 65 1.03 -18.08 -3.83
N ASP A 66 -0.04 -18.62 -3.23
CA ASP A 66 -1.03 -19.47 -3.91
C ASP A 66 -1.93 -18.70 -4.89
N GLY A 67 -1.77 -17.37 -5.01
CA GLY A 67 -2.58 -16.53 -5.88
C GLY A 67 -3.96 -16.19 -5.30
N LYS A 68 -4.22 -16.57 -4.05
CA LYS A 68 -5.49 -16.33 -3.36
C LYS A 68 -5.35 -15.17 -2.37
N ILE A 69 -6.41 -14.38 -2.30
CA ILE A 69 -6.65 -13.41 -1.23
C ILE A 69 -7.77 -13.94 -0.35
N PHE A 70 -7.54 -13.92 0.96
CA PHE A 70 -8.58 -14.23 1.94
C PHE A 70 -8.94 -13.00 2.75
N ILE A 71 -10.24 -12.83 2.96
CA ILE A 71 -10.79 -11.81 3.85
C ILE A 71 -11.32 -12.53 5.08
N TRP A 72 -10.75 -12.20 6.21
CA TRP A 72 -11.10 -12.74 7.52
C TRP A 72 -11.90 -11.71 8.29
N ARG A 73 -12.93 -12.15 8.99
CA ARG A 73 -13.72 -11.31 9.86
C ARG A 73 -13.85 -11.96 11.22
N GLU A 74 -13.70 -11.16 12.26
CA GLU A 74 -14.03 -11.56 13.61
C GLU A 74 -15.49 -11.20 13.91
N GLN A 75 -16.23 -12.15 14.47
CA GLN A 75 -17.56 -11.92 15.04
C GLN A 75 -17.62 -12.57 16.42
N ALA A 76 -17.90 -11.76 17.45
CA ALA A 76 -17.99 -12.21 18.84
C ALA A 76 -16.75 -13.02 19.32
N GLY A 77 -15.55 -12.59 18.93
CA GLY A 77 -14.29 -13.24 19.30
C GLY A 77 -13.90 -14.44 18.43
N VAL A 78 -14.76 -14.88 17.51
CA VAL A 78 -14.47 -16.00 16.61
C VAL A 78 -14.08 -15.47 15.24
N TRP A 79 -12.92 -15.92 14.76
CA TRP A 79 -12.42 -15.58 13.44
C TRP A 79 -12.93 -16.56 12.37
N GLN A 80 -13.49 -16.01 11.29
CA GLN A 80 -14.00 -16.79 10.17
C GLN A 80 -13.53 -16.19 8.84
N ARG A 81 -13.38 -17.07 7.84
CA ARG A 81 -13.12 -16.64 6.46
C ARG A 81 -14.43 -16.17 5.84
N LEU A 82 -14.50 -14.89 5.52
CA LEU A 82 -15.67 -14.23 4.94
C LEU A 82 -15.72 -14.40 3.42
N PHE A 83 -14.58 -14.28 2.76
CA PHE A 83 -14.49 -14.29 1.29
C PHE A 83 -13.16 -14.88 0.83
N ASP A 84 -13.21 -15.62 -0.27
CA ASP A 84 -12.04 -16.11 -0.99
C ASP A 84 -12.03 -15.57 -2.42
N PHE A 85 -10.89 -15.01 -2.81
CA PHE A 85 -10.68 -14.47 -4.14
C PHE A 85 -9.48 -15.14 -4.78
N ALA A 86 -9.69 -15.87 -5.88
CA ALA A 86 -8.69 -16.75 -6.49
C ALA A 86 -8.62 -16.57 -8.03
N LEU A 87 -8.74 -15.32 -8.51
CA LEU A 87 -8.70 -15.02 -9.95
C LEU A 87 -7.29 -14.74 -10.49
N HIS A 88 -6.31 -14.48 -9.62
CA HIS A 88 -4.93 -14.26 -10.03
C HIS A 88 -4.24 -15.56 -10.41
N LYS A 89 -3.39 -15.50 -11.45
CA LYS A 89 -2.69 -16.68 -11.99
C LYS A 89 -1.33 -16.93 -11.33
N ALA A 90 -0.85 -15.97 -10.55
CA ALA A 90 0.44 -16.00 -9.88
C ALA A 90 0.31 -15.44 -8.45
N SER A 91 1.44 -15.42 -7.73
CA SER A 91 1.54 -14.92 -6.36
C SER A 91 0.98 -13.51 -6.19
N VAL A 92 0.12 -13.31 -5.19
CA VAL A 92 -0.33 -11.98 -4.77
C VAL A 92 0.64 -11.44 -3.73
N ASN A 93 1.38 -10.41 -4.11
CA ASN A 93 2.53 -9.92 -3.36
C ASN A 93 2.15 -8.97 -2.24
N LEU A 94 1.13 -8.12 -2.46
CA LEU A 94 0.71 -7.11 -1.48
C LEU A 94 -0.79 -6.84 -1.56
N VAL A 95 -1.39 -6.58 -0.40
CA VAL A 95 -2.78 -6.15 -0.24
C VAL A 95 -2.84 -4.86 0.58
N SER A 96 -3.70 -3.93 0.16
CA SER A 96 -3.84 -2.63 0.81
C SER A 96 -5.30 -2.20 0.86
N TRP A 97 -5.83 -1.97 2.06
CA TRP A 97 -7.16 -1.37 2.23
C TRP A 97 -7.14 0.12 1.89
N ALA A 98 -8.19 0.57 1.21
CA ALA A 98 -8.39 1.98 0.90
C ALA A 98 -8.78 2.78 2.16
N PRO A 99 -8.55 4.10 2.13
CA PRO A 99 -9.14 5.01 3.11
C PRO A 99 -10.65 4.86 3.18
N HIS A 100 -11.19 4.90 4.40
CA HIS A 100 -12.61 4.64 4.69
C HIS A 100 -13.58 5.65 4.07
N GLU A 101 -13.10 6.80 3.63
CA GLU A 101 -13.84 7.83 2.90
C GLU A 101 -14.05 7.44 1.43
N ALA A 102 -13.17 6.63 0.85
CA ALA A 102 -13.30 6.12 -0.52
C ALA A 102 -14.28 4.92 -0.60
N GLY A 103 -14.48 4.23 0.53
CA GLY A 103 -15.34 3.05 0.67
C GLY A 103 -14.58 1.85 1.22
N CYS A 104 -15.26 0.70 1.31
CA CYS A 104 -14.64 -0.56 1.70
C CYS A 104 -14.00 -1.21 0.47
N LEU A 105 -12.80 -0.74 0.11
CA LEU A 105 -12.06 -1.21 -1.07
C LEU A 105 -10.76 -1.86 -0.64
N LEU A 106 -10.39 -2.96 -1.30
CA LEU A 106 -9.10 -3.62 -1.15
C LEU A 106 -8.38 -3.66 -2.50
N ALA A 107 -7.19 -3.08 -2.59
CA ALA A 107 -6.33 -3.25 -3.75
C ALA A 107 -5.35 -4.40 -3.53
N CYS A 108 -5.14 -5.21 -4.57
CA CYS A 108 -4.26 -6.37 -4.54
C CYS A 108 -3.31 -6.33 -5.74
N ALA A 109 -2.01 -6.46 -5.47
CA ALA A 109 -0.95 -6.50 -6.48
C ALA A 109 -0.48 -7.95 -6.71
N SER A 110 -0.53 -8.41 -7.96
CA SER A 110 -0.13 -9.77 -8.34
C SER A 110 1.07 -9.78 -9.29
N SER A 111 1.87 -10.85 -9.16
CA SER A 111 2.98 -11.14 -10.06
C SER A 111 2.53 -11.48 -11.49
N ASP A 112 1.24 -11.73 -11.72
CA ASP A 112 0.69 -11.97 -13.06
C ASP A 112 0.59 -10.69 -13.92
N GLY A 113 0.92 -9.54 -13.35
CA GLY A 113 0.91 -8.24 -14.02
C GLY A 113 -0.40 -7.48 -13.88
N SER A 114 -1.42 -8.09 -13.26
CA SER A 114 -2.70 -7.46 -13.00
C SER A 114 -2.79 -6.92 -11.57
N VAL A 115 -3.63 -5.90 -11.43
CA VAL A 115 -4.10 -5.41 -10.14
C VAL A 115 -5.58 -5.70 -10.06
N SER A 116 -6.02 -6.19 -8.91
CA SER A 116 -7.44 -6.32 -8.61
C SER A 116 -7.84 -5.34 -7.52
N VAL A 117 -9.02 -4.76 -7.66
CA VAL A 117 -9.67 -3.96 -6.64
C VAL A 117 -10.98 -4.66 -6.28
N LEU A 118 -11.12 -5.03 -5.01
CA LEU A 118 -12.32 -5.63 -4.45
C LEU A 118 -13.12 -4.54 -3.74
N GLU A 119 -14.39 -4.39 -4.09
CA GLU A 119 -15.32 -3.47 -3.45
C GLU A 119 -16.37 -4.27 -2.68
N PHE A 120 -16.50 -3.99 -1.38
CA PHE A 120 -17.58 -4.54 -0.58
C PHE A 120 -18.74 -3.56 -0.52
N LYS A 121 -19.85 -3.93 -1.17
CA LYS A 121 -21.05 -3.11 -1.24
C LYS A 121 -22.29 -4.00 -1.13
N ASP A 122 -23.28 -3.56 -0.35
CA ASP A 122 -24.58 -4.23 -0.23
C ASP A 122 -24.50 -5.73 0.10
N ASN A 123 -23.59 -6.10 1.02
CA ASN A 123 -23.27 -7.49 1.41
C ASN A 123 -22.72 -8.38 0.28
N ASN A 124 -22.32 -7.80 -0.85
CA ASN A 124 -21.69 -8.52 -1.94
C ASN A 124 -20.26 -8.00 -2.21
N TRP A 125 -19.42 -8.89 -2.72
CA TRP A 125 -18.07 -8.56 -3.17
C TRP A 125 -18.08 -8.38 -4.68
N GLU A 126 -17.84 -7.15 -5.12
CA GLU A 126 -17.55 -6.85 -6.52
C GLU A 126 -16.03 -6.83 -6.71
N ASN A 127 -15.58 -7.23 -7.89
CA ASN A 127 -14.17 -7.22 -8.22
C ASN A 127 -13.95 -6.55 -9.58
N LYS A 128 -12.86 -5.79 -9.67
CA LYS A 128 -12.36 -5.18 -10.89
C LYS A 128 -10.92 -5.64 -11.08
N ILE A 129 -10.62 -6.28 -12.20
CA ILE A 129 -9.27 -6.71 -12.54
C ILE A 129 -8.87 -6.00 -13.82
N PHE A 130 -7.67 -5.42 -13.82
CA PHE A 130 -7.12 -4.76 -14.99
C PHE A 130 -5.60 -4.99 -15.05
N PRO A 131 -5.01 -5.05 -16.26
CA PRO A 131 -3.56 -5.18 -16.42
C PRO A 131 -2.86 -3.88 -16.04
N ALA A 132 -1.82 -3.97 -15.21
CA ALA A 132 -1.07 -2.81 -14.73
C ALA A 132 0.37 -2.78 -15.24
N HIS A 133 1.12 -3.87 -15.05
CA HIS A 133 2.55 -3.97 -15.41
C HIS A 133 2.83 -5.28 -16.16
N GLY A 134 3.62 -5.23 -17.24
CA GLY A 134 3.84 -6.40 -18.10
C GLY A 134 4.65 -7.54 -17.46
N LEU A 135 5.51 -7.22 -16.48
CA LEU A 135 6.41 -8.18 -15.82
C LEU A 135 5.96 -8.58 -14.40
N GLY A 136 4.80 -8.11 -13.95
CA GLY A 136 4.29 -8.35 -12.60
C GLY A 136 4.26 -7.09 -11.74
N VAL A 137 3.37 -7.10 -10.74
CA VAL A 137 3.17 -6.01 -9.77
C VAL A 137 3.62 -6.49 -8.39
N ASN A 138 4.53 -5.75 -7.76
CA ASN A 138 5.09 -6.10 -6.46
C ASN A 138 4.38 -5.39 -5.31
N SER A 139 3.92 -4.16 -5.53
CA SER A 139 3.32 -3.34 -4.47
C SER A 139 2.22 -2.42 -4.99
N VAL A 140 1.33 -2.06 -4.06
CA VAL A 140 0.21 -1.14 -4.27
C VAL A 140 -0.01 -0.31 -3.02
N SER A 141 -0.28 0.98 -3.17
CA SER A 141 -0.56 1.87 -2.05
C SER A 141 -1.60 2.92 -2.41
N TRP A 142 -2.62 3.05 -1.58
CA TRP A 142 -3.69 4.03 -1.77
C TRP A 142 -3.24 5.44 -1.46
N ALA A 143 -3.67 6.38 -2.29
CA ALA A 143 -3.60 7.79 -1.97
C ALA A 143 -4.65 8.14 -0.89
N PRO A 144 -4.39 9.17 -0.06
CA PRO A 144 -5.40 9.72 0.83
C PRO A 144 -6.65 10.16 0.07
N ALA A 145 -7.82 9.97 0.69
CA ALA A 145 -9.11 10.32 0.06
C ALA A 145 -9.32 11.83 -0.10
N THR A 146 -8.60 12.64 0.68
CA THR A 146 -8.57 14.10 0.53
C THR A 146 -7.56 14.46 -0.56
N SER A 147 -8.01 15.19 -1.58
CA SER A 147 -7.07 15.79 -2.53
C SER A 147 -6.17 16.77 -1.78
N ALA A 148 -4.88 16.79 -2.14
CA ALA A 148 -3.92 17.74 -1.60
C ALA A 148 -4.48 19.18 -1.71
N GLY A 149 -4.54 19.89 -0.58
CA GLY A 149 -5.08 21.25 -0.52
C GLY A 149 -6.61 21.38 -0.36
N SER A 150 -7.39 20.28 -0.33
CA SER A 150 -8.86 20.34 -0.19
C SER A 150 -9.34 20.98 1.13
N LEU A 151 -8.54 20.94 2.20
CA LEU A 151 -8.87 21.58 3.48
C LEU A 151 -8.59 23.09 3.49
N ILE A 152 -7.87 23.61 2.49
CA ILE A 152 -7.43 25.00 2.39
C ILE A 152 -8.17 25.73 1.24
N SER A 153 -8.81 24.98 0.34
CA SER A 153 -9.65 25.50 -0.73
C SER A 153 -10.99 26.02 -0.18
N SER A 154 -11.32 27.27 -0.48
CA SER A 154 -12.63 27.88 -0.20
C SER A 154 -13.75 27.36 -1.10
N ASN A 155 -13.45 26.42 -2.01
CA ASN A 155 -14.42 25.79 -2.91
C ASN A 155 -14.36 24.26 -2.71
N PRO A 156 -15.33 23.64 -2.02
CA PRO A 156 -15.41 22.19 -1.95
C PRO A 156 -15.79 21.64 -3.32
N SER A 157 -14.89 20.89 -3.97
CA SER A 157 -15.26 20.12 -5.17
C SER A 157 -16.37 19.13 -4.80
N PRO A 158 -17.48 19.07 -5.56
CA PRO A 158 -18.66 18.27 -5.22
C PRO A 158 -18.50 16.81 -5.66
N SER A 159 -17.39 16.16 -5.32
CA SER A 159 -17.27 14.70 -5.44
C SER A 159 -17.38 14.09 -4.06
N SER A 160 -18.60 13.69 -3.69
CA SER A 160 -18.91 12.90 -2.49
C SER A 160 -18.35 11.47 -2.55
N SER A 161 -17.80 11.06 -3.70
CA SER A 161 -16.90 9.94 -3.86
C SER A 161 -15.46 10.46 -3.65
N GLY A 162 -14.86 10.10 -2.51
CA GLY A 162 -13.46 10.42 -2.22
C GLY A 162 -12.55 10.09 -3.42
N ASN A 163 -11.50 10.87 -3.61
CA ASN A 163 -10.63 10.71 -4.77
C ASN A 163 -9.94 9.34 -4.70
N ARG A 164 -10.45 8.35 -5.45
CA ARG A 164 -9.96 6.97 -5.45
C ARG A 164 -8.72 6.92 -6.35
N ARG A 165 -7.56 7.13 -5.73
CA ARG A 165 -6.25 7.05 -6.39
C ARG A 165 -5.35 6.06 -5.66
N PHE A 166 -4.49 5.38 -6.40
CA PHE A 166 -3.43 4.57 -5.82
C PHE A 166 -2.25 4.48 -6.77
N VAL A 167 -1.10 4.11 -6.23
CA VAL A 167 0.14 3.89 -6.97
C VAL A 167 0.47 2.41 -6.97
N THR A 168 1.01 1.92 -8.09
CA THR A 168 1.51 0.56 -8.24
C THR A 168 2.99 0.58 -8.58
N GLY A 169 3.74 -0.38 -8.03
CA GLY A 169 5.15 -0.61 -8.35
C GLY A 169 5.33 -1.95 -9.04
N GLY A 170 5.93 -1.94 -10.24
CA GLY A 170 6.11 -3.12 -11.06
C GLY A 170 7.54 -3.66 -11.09
N SER A 171 7.66 -4.92 -11.53
CA SER A 171 8.93 -5.54 -11.92
C SER A 171 9.45 -5.03 -13.28
N ASP A 172 8.74 -4.09 -13.90
CA ASP A 172 9.16 -3.35 -15.11
C ASP A 172 9.93 -2.06 -14.78
N ASN A 173 10.37 -1.91 -13.52
CA ASN A 173 11.17 -0.79 -13.00
C ASN A 173 10.42 0.56 -12.94
N VAL A 174 9.10 0.50 -13.06
CA VAL A 174 8.27 1.67 -13.26
C VAL A 174 7.17 1.71 -12.20
N LEU A 175 6.76 2.93 -11.85
CA LEU A 175 5.55 3.15 -11.06
C LEU A 175 4.45 3.74 -11.93
N ARG A 176 3.21 3.37 -11.64
CA ARG A 176 2.02 3.93 -12.30
C ARG A 176 1.04 4.43 -11.27
N ILE A 177 0.43 5.59 -11.55
CA ILE A 177 -0.64 6.14 -10.74
C ILE A 177 -1.97 5.89 -11.45
N TRP A 178 -2.93 5.36 -10.69
CA TRP A 178 -4.25 4.99 -11.16
C TRP A 178 -5.29 5.87 -10.48
N THR A 179 -6.29 6.30 -11.26
CA THR A 179 -7.45 7.07 -10.80
C THR A 179 -8.72 6.34 -11.21
N TRP A 180 -9.71 6.34 -10.33
CA TRP A 180 -11.04 5.82 -10.65
C TRP A 180 -11.74 6.68 -11.70
N ASP A 181 -12.23 6.06 -12.76
CA ASP A 181 -13.10 6.70 -13.73
C ASP A 181 -14.53 6.13 -13.63
N PRO A 182 -15.51 6.94 -13.18
CA PRO A 182 -16.92 6.53 -13.12
C PRO A 182 -17.52 6.20 -14.49
N ALA A 183 -17.00 6.75 -15.60
CA ALA A 183 -17.56 6.52 -16.93
C ALA A 183 -17.26 5.11 -17.45
N THR A 184 -16.03 4.64 -17.23
CA THR A 184 -15.60 3.29 -17.64
C THR A 184 -15.77 2.24 -16.55
N ASN A 185 -16.10 2.66 -15.31
CA ASN A 185 -16.28 1.78 -14.15
C ASN A 185 -15.04 0.90 -13.88
N THR A 186 -13.86 1.48 -14.12
CA THR A 186 -12.53 0.88 -13.92
C THR A 186 -11.52 1.95 -13.51
N TYR A 187 -10.33 1.50 -13.12
CA TYR A 187 -9.19 2.37 -12.86
C TYR A 187 -8.42 2.62 -14.16
N VAL A 188 -8.15 3.90 -14.42
CA VAL A 188 -7.39 4.37 -15.58
C VAL A 188 -6.10 5.05 -15.10
N PRO A 189 -5.01 4.99 -15.88
CA PRO A 189 -3.79 5.72 -15.54
C PRO A 189 -4.07 7.23 -15.50
N GLU A 190 -3.48 7.94 -14.55
CA GLU A 190 -3.70 9.38 -14.38
C GLU A 190 -3.01 10.22 -15.46
N GLY A 191 -3.78 10.72 -16.42
CA GLY A 191 -3.28 11.52 -17.54
C GLY A 191 -2.99 10.67 -18.77
N SER A 192 -2.10 11.15 -19.66
CA SER A 192 -1.59 10.29 -20.74
C SER A 192 -0.73 9.17 -20.12
N GLU A 193 -0.65 7.99 -20.76
CA GLU A 193 0.13 6.86 -20.24
C GLU A 193 1.57 7.25 -19.88
N GLN A 194 2.15 8.23 -20.58
CA GLN A 194 3.49 8.74 -20.31
C GLN A 194 3.58 9.65 -19.07
N GLN A 195 2.51 10.36 -18.71
CA GLN A 195 2.46 11.24 -17.54
C GLN A 195 2.10 10.49 -16.25
N ALA A 196 1.27 9.44 -16.36
CA ALA A 196 0.91 8.56 -15.25
C ALA A 196 2.08 7.68 -14.78
N THR A 197 3.14 7.61 -15.59
CA THR A 197 4.23 6.67 -15.45
C THR A 197 5.46 7.37 -14.89
N LEU A 198 5.83 7.02 -13.66
CA LEU A 198 7.01 7.55 -12.99
C LEU A 198 8.20 6.63 -13.32
N VAL A 199 9.06 7.10 -14.22
CA VAL A 199 10.27 6.39 -14.66
C VAL A 199 11.47 6.93 -13.90
N GLY A 200 12.27 6.03 -13.32
CA GLY A 200 13.52 6.43 -12.67
C GLY A 200 14.33 5.27 -12.10
N HIS A 201 13.69 4.19 -11.66
CA HIS A 201 14.42 3.02 -11.18
C HIS A 201 15.05 2.24 -12.33
N THR A 202 16.18 1.61 -12.05
CA THR A 202 16.92 0.79 -13.04
C THR A 202 16.69 -0.70 -12.84
N ASP A 203 16.06 -1.09 -11.75
CA ASP A 203 15.74 -2.48 -11.38
C ASP A 203 14.36 -2.55 -10.69
N TRP A 204 13.90 -3.75 -10.36
CA TRP A 204 12.54 -4.03 -9.90
C TRP A 204 12.15 -3.16 -8.70
N VAL A 205 10.98 -2.52 -8.81
CA VAL A 205 10.39 -1.79 -7.68
C VAL A 205 9.84 -2.82 -6.70
N ARG A 206 10.39 -2.85 -5.48
CA ARG A 206 10.04 -3.81 -4.43
C ARG A 206 8.83 -3.36 -3.63
N ASP A 207 8.74 -2.06 -3.37
CA ASP A 207 7.66 -1.50 -2.57
C ASP A 207 7.39 -0.04 -2.92
N VAL A 208 6.15 0.40 -2.71
CA VAL A 208 5.71 1.77 -2.94
C VAL A 208 4.76 2.15 -1.82
N ALA A 209 4.95 3.35 -1.26
CA ALA A 209 4.07 3.89 -0.23
C ALA A 209 3.70 5.33 -0.54
N TRP A 210 2.39 5.61 -0.61
CA TRP A 210 1.87 6.96 -0.68
C TRP A 210 1.80 7.56 0.73
N SER A 211 2.28 8.79 0.89
CA SER A 211 2.23 9.46 2.19
C SER A 211 0.79 9.82 2.58
N PRO A 212 0.37 9.54 3.82
CA PRO A 212 -0.93 9.95 4.32
C PRO A 212 -1.05 11.46 4.58
N THR A 213 0.00 12.25 4.29
CA THR A 213 0.00 13.68 4.51
C THR A 213 -1.11 14.39 3.72
N VAL A 214 -1.80 15.32 4.40
CA VAL A 214 -2.88 16.15 3.80
C VAL A 214 -2.34 17.53 3.41
N LEU A 215 -1.02 17.69 3.37
CA LEU A 215 -0.36 18.92 2.93
C LEU A 215 -0.63 19.19 1.44
N GLN A 216 -0.25 20.39 0.98
CA GLN A 216 -0.40 20.77 -0.43
C GLN A 216 0.47 19.93 -1.39
N LYS A 217 1.53 19.31 -0.88
CA LYS A 217 2.40 18.40 -1.63
C LYS A 217 2.01 16.96 -1.36
N SER A 218 1.84 16.19 -2.43
CA SER A 218 1.74 14.73 -2.37
C SER A 218 3.13 14.13 -2.36
N TYR A 219 3.36 13.11 -1.53
CA TYR A 219 4.61 12.38 -1.48
C TYR A 219 4.38 10.90 -1.75
N ILE A 220 5.19 10.30 -2.61
CA ILE A 220 5.25 8.85 -2.82
C ILE A 220 6.71 8.42 -2.59
N ALA A 221 6.90 7.36 -1.81
CA ALA A 221 8.21 6.72 -1.68
C ALA A 221 8.21 5.42 -2.47
N SER A 222 9.27 5.16 -3.22
CA SER A 222 9.46 3.91 -3.96
C SER A 222 10.82 3.30 -3.64
N ALA A 223 10.81 2.04 -3.25
CA ALA A 223 12.00 1.25 -2.97
C ALA A 223 12.27 0.28 -4.12
N SER A 224 13.53 0.18 -4.55
CA SER A 224 13.93 -0.72 -5.62
C SER A 224 15.10 -1.62 -5.22
N GLN A 225 15.22 -2.70 -5.98
CA GLN A 225 16.36 -3.60 -5.99
C GLN A 225 17.66 -2.90 -6.44
N ASP A 226 17.56 -1.77 -7.15
CA ASP A 226 18.70 -0.94 -7.58
C ASP A 226 19.45 -0.24 -6.44
N LYS A 227 19.04 -0.50 -5.19
CA LYS A 227 19.59 0.07 -3.95
C LYS A 227 19.30 1.55 -3.77
N THR A 228 18.29 2.06 -4.47
CA THR A 228 17.82 3.44 -4.30
C THR A 228 16.41 3.46 -3.74
N VAL A 229 16.12 4.48 -2.94
CA VAL A 229 14.75 4.91 -2.66
C VAL A 229 14.53 6.23 -3.38
N ARG A 230 13.45 6.31 -4.15
CA ARG A 230 13.04 7.56 -4.78
C ARG A 230 11.84 8.14 -4.05
N ILE A 231 11.92 9.43 -3.73
CA ILE A 231 10.84 10.19 -3.15
C ILE A 231 10.29 11.11 -4.22
N TRP A 232 9.07 10.80 -4.65
CA TRP A 232 8.33 11.55 -5.64
C TRP A 232 7.49 12.60 -4.94
N THR A 233 7.62 13.84 -5.36
CA THR A 233 6.84 14.96 -4.84
C THR A 233 6.05 15.61 -5.96
N ALA A 234 4.75 15.82 -5.73
CA ALA A 234 3.89 16.57 -6.63
C ALA A 234 3.22 17.71 -5.88
N ASP A 235 3.30 18.90 -6.48
CA ASP A 235 2.63 20.10 -5.98
C ASP A 235 1.31 20.28 -6.74
N SER A 236 0.21 20.54 -6.01
CA SER A 236 -1.10 20.75 -6.60
C SER A 236 -1.23 22.05 -7.42
N GLN A 237 -0.32 23.02 -7.27
CA GLN A 237 -0.40 24.32 -7.98
C GLN A 237 0.66 24.55 -9.05
N ALA A 238 1.64 23.65 -9.21
CA ALA A 238 2.68 23.83 -10.22
C ALA A 238 2.16 23.52 -11.64
N PRO A 239 2.43 24.37 -12.65
CA PRO A 239 1.97 24.13 -14.01
C PRO A 239 2.59 22.83 -14.57
N ALA A 240 1.72 21.98 -15.10
CA ALA A 240 1.95 20.60 -15.53
C ALA A 240 2.82 20.46 -16.80
N ALA A 241 4.03 21.02 -16.81
CA ALA A 241 4.94 20.86 -17.94
C ALA A 241 5.46 19.41 -18.07
N ASN A 242 5.50 18.63 -16.97
CA ASN A 242 6.03 17.25 -16.93
C ASN A 242 5.22 16.31 -15.99
N GLY A 243 3.89 16.36 -16.03
CA GLY A 243 3.06 15.47 -15.20
C GLY A 243 3.10 15.74 -13.68
N GLY A 244 3.71 16.86 -13.24
CA GLY A 244 3.63 17.37 -11.87
C GLY A 244 4.53 16.69 -10.82
N TRP A 245 5.18 15.56 -11.14
CA TRP A 245 6.02 14.82 -10.19
C TRP A 245 7.51 15.08 -10.39
N THR A 246 8.22 15.34 -9.29
CA THR A 246 9.69 15.43 -9.24
C THR A 246 10.25 14.35 -8.33
N SER A 247 11.40 13.77 -8.66
CA SER A 247 12.02 12.72 -7.83
C SER A 247 13.30 13.20 -7.14
N LYS A 248 13.45 12.83 -5.88
CA LYS A 248 14.72 12.89 -5.13
C LYS A 248 15.19 11.47 -4.86
N VAL A 249 16.48 11.22 -5.08
CA VAL A 249 17.08 9.89 -4.92
C VAL A 249 17.81 9.82 -3.59
N LEU A 250 17.60 8.72 -2.88
CA LEU A 250 18.34 8.32 -1.68
C LEU A 250 19.08 7.03 -1.98
N ASP A 251 20.41 7.06 -1.90
CA ASP A 251 21.26 5.93 -2.18
C ASP A 251 21.50 5.08 -0.93
N PHE A 252 21.42 3.76 -1.07
CA PHE A 252 21.66 2.78 -0.02
C PHE A 252 22.76 1.79 -0.44
N PRO A 253 23.51 1.20 0.51
CA PRO A 253 24.56 0.22 0.18
C PRO A 253 23.99 -1.11 -0.33
N THR A 254 22.72 -1.40 -0.01
CA THR A 254 22.06 -2.69 -0.27
C THR A 254 20.64 -2.49 -0.78
N ALA A 255 20.02 -3.57 -1.29
CA ALA A 255 18.67 -3.52 -1.83
C ALA A 255 17.65 -3.14 -0.74
N VAL A 256 16.60 -2.43 -1.14
CA VAL A 256 15.55 -1.94 -0.25
C VAL A 256 14.28 -2.75 -0.47
N TRP A 257 13.69 -3.25 0.62
CA TRP A 257 12.56 -4.19 0.56
C TRP A 257 11.19 -3.58 0.85
N ARG A 258 11.11 -2.68 1.82
CA ARG A 258 9.87 -2.02 2.24
C ARG A 258 10.10 -0.56 2.55
N VAL A 259 9.08 0.22 2.28
CA VAL A 259 8.98 1.64 2.64
C VAL A 259 7.63 1.88 3.30
N ASN A 260 7.63 2.61 4.41
CA ASN A 260 6.37 2.93 5.08
C ASN A 260 6.41 4.35 5.66
N TRP A 261 5.30 5.06 5.48
CA TRP A 261 5.14 6.41 6.01
C TRP A 261 4.56 6.37 7.42
N SER A 262 4.99 7.29 8.26
CA SER A 262 4.29 7.58 9.49
C SER A 262 2.88 8.08 9.19
N LEU A 263 1.92 7.84 10.09
CA LEU A 263 0.56 8.38 9.99
C LEU A 263 0.52 9.91 9.91
N SER A 264 1.51 10.58 10.49
CA SER A 264 1.70 12.04 10.35
C SER A 264 2.20 12.47 8.97
N GLY A 265 2.63 11.52 8.13
CA GLY A 265 3.10 11.73 6.77
C GLY A 265 4.48 12.37 6.62
N ASN A 266 5.19 12.60 7.73
CA ASN A 266 6.44 13.37 7.76
C ASN A 266 7.70 12.51 7.94
N VAL A 267 7.57 11.26 8.38
CA VAL A 267 8.71 10.36 8.60
C VAL A 267 8.54 9.15 7.69
N LEU A 268 9.61 8.79 6.99
CA LEU A 268 9.69 7.61 6.15
C LEU A 268 10.57 6.56 6.83
N ALA A 269 10.04 5.36 7.06
CA ALA A 269 10.81 4.20 7.47
C ALA A 269 11.17 3.37 6.25
N VAL A 270 12.45 2.97 6.16
CA VAL A 270 13.02 2.23 5.04
C VAL A 270 13.70 0.97 5.58
N SER A 271 13.31 -0.20 5.12
CA SER A 271 13.95 -1.47 5.50
C SER A 271 14.87 -1.99 4.40
N THR A 272 16.13 -2.24 4.74
CA THR A 272 17.18 -2.68 3.82
C THR A 272 17.53 -4.16 4.03
N SER A 273 18.18 -4.77 3.03
CA SER A 273 18.54 -6.19 3.11
C SER A 273 19.66 -6.52 4.11
N ASP A 274 20.32 -5.51 4.69
CA ASP A 274 21.32 -5.66 5.75
C ASP A 274 20.69 -5.74 7.16
N ASN A 275 19.39 -6.04 7.25
CA ASN A 275 18.60 -6.09 8.47
C ASN A 275 18.58 -4.78 9.26
N LYS A 276 18.76 -3.65 8.58
CA LYS A 276 18.63 -2.33 9.19
C LYS A 276 17.34 -1.65 8.75
N ILE A 277 16.83 -0.83 9.65
CA ILE A 277 15.73 0.09 9.40
C ILE A 277 16.28 1.49 9.56
N THR A 278 16.18 2.30 8.52
CA THR A 278 16.55 3.71 8.56
C THR A 278 15.30 4.57 8.53
N MET A 279 15.29 5.63 9.33
CA MET A 279 14.21 6.61 9.37
C MET A 279 14.68 7.92 8.76
N TRP A 280 13.86 8.49 7.89
CA TRP A 280 14.18 9.69 7.11
C TRP A 280 13.11 10.75 7.31
N LYS A 281 13.53 12.02 7.30
CA LYS A 281 12.64 13.19 7.40
C LYS A 281 13.11 14.29 6.46
N GLU A 282 12.15 15.03 5.91
CA GLU A 282 12.44 16.21 5.09
C GLU A 282 12.77 17.44 5.96
N ASN A 283 13.86 18.12 5.60
CA ASN A 283 14.28 19.38 6.20
C ASN A 283 13.60 20.59 5.55
N LEU A 284 13.75 21.77 6.16
CA LEU A 284 13.18 23.03 5.63
C LEU A 284 13.70 23.39 4.22
N LYS A 285 14.88 22.88 3.83
CA LYS A 285 15.45 23.03 2.47
C LYS A 285 14.85 22.03 1.46
N GLY A 286 14.03 21.10 1.91
CA GLY A 286 13.49 19.98 1.14
C GLY A 286 14.44 18.79 1.00
N GLU A 287 15.62 18.82 1.61
CA GLU A 287 16.55 17.68 1.61
C GLU A 287 16.10 16.64 2.64
N TRP A 288 16.38 15.37 2.36
CA TRP A 288 16.01 14.26 3.24
C TRP A 288 17.21 13.85 4.08
N GLU A 289 17.03 13.87 5.40
CA GLU A 289 18.07 13.49 6.36
C GLU A 289 17.67 12.23 7.11
N CYS A 290 18.66 11.38 7.38
CA CYS A 290 18.49 10.20 8.20
C CYS A 290 18.40 10.63 9.67
N VAL A 291 17.24 10.43 10.27
CA VAL A 291 16.96 10.75 11.68
C VAL A 291 17.49 9.67 12.60
N ASN A 292 17.39 8.40 12.19
CA ASN A 292 17.82 7.27 13.00
C ASN A 292 18.09 6.04 12.15
N THR A 293 18.98 5.18 12.63
CA THR A 293 19.23 3.84 12.07
C THR A 293 19.12 2.82 13.19
N MET A 294 18.20 1.88 13.04
CA MET A 294 18.02 0.76 13.96
C MET A 294 18.49 -0.53 13.27
N GLY A 295 19.29 -1.34 13.97
CA GLY A 295 19.57 -2.71 13.56
C GLY A 295 18.53 -3.65 14.18
N VAL A 296 18.00 -4.57 13.37
CA VAL A 296 17.07 -5.64 13.80
C VAL A 296 17.84 -6.95 13.94
#